data_AF-A0A367LX03-F1
#
_entry.id   AF-A0A367LX03-F1
#
_cell.length_a   1.000
_cell.length_b   1.000
_cell.length_c   1.000
_cell.angle_alpha   90.00
_cell.angle_beta   90.00
_cell.angle_gamma   90.00
#
_symmetry.space_group_name_H-M   'P 1'
#
loop_
_entity.id
_entity.type
_entity.pdbx_description
1 polymer ?
#
loop_
_entity_poly.entity_id
_entity_poly.type
_entity_poly.pdbx_seq_one_letter_code
_entity_poly.pdbx_strand_id
1 'polypeptide(L)'
;ARSAALEASAGNCHSLAMDLQDQHAYMRKTGQWRFTPPTHVVAALHEALSQYEEEGGLPARQRRYASNCETLLGEMARLGFRSFLPAEIQAPIIVTFHAPRDPRYRFADFYQRVREKGFILYPGKLTQ
;
A
#
# COMPACT_ATOMS: atom_id res chain seq x y z
N ALA A 1 12.67 3.61 23.97
CA ALA A 1 13.53 3.97 22.82
C ALA A 1 12.82 4.88 21.81
N ARG A 2 11.71 4.45 21.19
CA ARG A 2 11.04 5.22 20.11
C ARG A 2 10.44 6.57 20.55
N SER A 3 9.86 6.66 21.75
CA SER A 3 9.33 7.93 22.28
C SER A 3 10.44 8.93 22.65
N ALA A 4 11.57 8.46 23.17
CA ALA A 4 12.70 9.31 23.55
C ALA A 4 13.31 10.03 22.33
N ALA A 5 13.40 9.34 21.19
CA ALA A 5 13.88 9.95 19.95
C ALA A 5 12.92 11.03 19.42
N LEU A 6 11.60 10.82 19.58
CA LEU A 6 10.60 11.81 19.21
C LEU A 6 10.67 13.04 20.12
N GLU A 7 10.73 12.85 21.43
CA GLU A 7 10.85 13.94 22.40
C GLU A 7 12.13 14.76 22.19
N ALA A 8 13.27 14.11 21.93
CA ALA A 8 14.54 14.78 21.64
C ALA A 8 14.56 15.54 20.31
N SER A 9 13.56 15.35 19.44
CA SER A 9 13.48 16.05 18.14
C SER A 9 12.78 17.42 18.21
N ALA A 10 12.38 17.87 19.40
CA ALA A 10 11.73 19.16 19.61
C ALA A 10 12.58 20.31 19.03
N GLY A 11 11.95 21.19 18.23
CA GLY A 11 12.62 22.33 17.59
C GLY A 11 13.44 21.99 16.33
N ASN A 12 13.55 20.71 15.94
CA ASN A 12 14.31 20.33 14.74
C ASN A 12 13.51 20.51 13.44
N CYS A 13 12.18 20.59 13.48
CA CYS A 13 11.35 20.70 12.28
C CYS A 13 11.12 22.17 11.90
N HIS A 14 11.46 22.52 10.65
CA HIS A 14 11.15 23.86 10.11
C HIS A 14 9.72 23.97 9.53
N SER A 15 9.00 22.85 9.41
CA SER A 15 7.62 22.83 8.93
C SER A 15 6.65 22.76 10.08
N LEU A 16 5.84 23.80 10.26
CA LEU A 16 4.78 23.81 11.27
C LEU A 16 3.82 22.62 11.10
N ALA A 17 3.37 22.38 9.87
CA ALA A 17 2.37 21.35 9.57
C ALA A 17 2.93 19.92 9.72
N MET A 18 4.21 19.71 9.39
CA MET A 18 4.85 18.38 9.41
C MET A 18 5.66 18.11 10.68
N ASP A 19 5.61 18.99 11.68
CA ASP A 19 6.26 18.76 12.97
C ASP A 19 5.57 17.62 13.74
N LEU A 20 6.16 16.42 13.65
CA LEU A 20 5.65 15.21 14.30
C LEU A 20 5.77 15.28 15.83
N GLN A 21 6.80 15.95 16.36
CA GLN A 21 7.03 16.04 17.80
C GLN A 21 5.96 16.93 18.43
N ASP A 22 5.71 18.10 17.86
CA ASP A 22 4.73 19.04 18.39
C ASP A 22 3.29 18.51 18.19
N GLN A 23 2.99 17.85 17.06
CA GLN A 23 1.71 17.14 16.89
C GLN A 23 1.49 16.07 17.97
N HIS A 24 2.53 15.27 18.27
CA HIS A 24 2.45 14.23 19.29
C HIS A 24 2.27 14.81 20.70
N ALA A 25 3.05 15.84 21.06
CA ALA A 25 2.98 16.50 22.35
C ALA A 25 1.60 17.15 22.58
N TYR A 26 1.08 17.85 21.57
CA TYR A 26 -0.24 18.45 21.62
C TYR A 26 -1.33 17.40 21.81
N MET A 27 -1.34 16.35 20.99
CA MET A 27 -2.35 15.28 21.08
C MET A 27 -2.29 14.52 22.40
N ARG A 28 -1.10 14.28 22.96
CA ARG A 28 -0.96 13.71 24.31
C ARG A 28 -1.54 14.61 25.41
N LYS A 29 -1.41 15.92 25.27
CA LYS A 29 -1.89 16.91 26.25
C LYS A 29 -3.39 17.14 26.15
N THR A 30 -3.94 17.17 24.94
CA THR A 30 -5.31 17.65 24.69
C THR A 30 -6.28 16.59 24.17
N GLY A 31 -5.76 15.46 23.67
CA GLY A 31 -6.54 14.47 22.92
C GLY A 31 -6.95 14.94 21.52
N GLN A 32 -6.48 16.10 21.06
CA GLN A 32 -6.90 16.73 19.81
C GLN A 32 -5.75 16.83 18.80
N TRP A 33 -6.10 17.04 17.53
CA TRP A 33 -5.14 17.43 16.50
C TRP A 33 -4.81 18.91 16.64
N ARG A 34 -3.60 19.33 16.26
CA ARG A 34 -3.23 20.77 16.23
C ARG A 34 -4.08 21.56 15.22
N PHE A 35 -4.53 20.91 14.14
CA PHE A 35 -5.34 21.49 13.08
C PHE A 35 -6.53 20.59 12.75
N THR A 36 -7.47 21.08 11.94
CA THR A 36 -8.67 20.35 11.52
C THR A 36 -8.33 18.97 10.94
N PRO A 37 -8.74 17.87 11.59
CA PRO A 37 -8.46 16.54 11.09
C PRO A 37 -9.43 16.13 9.97
N PRO A 38 -9.06 15.17 9.12
CA PRO A 38 -9.97 14.59 8.13
C PRO A 38 -10.91 13.58 8.81
N THR A 39 -11.88 14.07 9.59
CA THR A 39 -12.75 13.27 10.47
C THR A 39 -13.39 12.06 9.78
N HIS A 40 -13.88 12.22 8.54
CA HIS A 40 -14.49 11.13 7.77
C HIS A 40 -13.48 10.03 7.41
N VAL A 41 -12.23 10.38 7.09
CA VAL A 41 -11.17 9.40 6.80
C VAL A 41 -10.76 8.67 8.08
N VAL A 42 -10.71 9.36 9.21
CA VAL A 42 -10.44 8.74 10.52
C VAL A 42 -11.54 7.75 10.90
N ALA A 43 -12.81 8.08 10.65
CA ALA A 43 -13.93 7.16 10.87
C ALA A 43 -13.83 5.92 9.96
N ALA A 44 -13.50 6.10 8.68
CA ALA A 44 -13.30 4.97 7.76
C ALA A 44 -12.08 4.10 8.16
N LEU A 45 -11.02 4.71 8.68
CA LEU A 45 -9.86 3.97 9.20
C LEU A 45 -10.22 3.16 10.44
N HIS A 46 -11.04 3.70 11.34
CA HIS A 46 -11.53 2.98 12.51
C HIS A 46 -12.28 1.71 12.08
N GLU A 47 -13.20 1.83 11.13
CA GLU A 47 -13.94 0.69 10.58
C GLU A 47 -13.00 -0.34 9.91
N ALA A 48 -12.00 0.12 9.14
CA ALA A 48 -11.01 -0.76 8.52
C ALA A 48 -10.17 -1.55 9.54
N LEU A 49 -9.91 -0.97 10.73
CA LEU A 49 -9.24 -1.64 11.84
C LEU A 49 -10.16 -2.67 12.51
N SER A 50 -11.44 -2.36 12.72
CA SER A 50 -12.43 -3.31 13.23
C SER A 50 -12.52 -4.55 12.32
N GLN A 51 -12.70 -4.34 11.02
CA GLN A 51 -12.75 -5.43 10.03
C GLN A 51 -11.43 -6.23 9.95
N TYR A 52 -10.29 -5.59 10.22
CA TYR A 52 -9.00 -6.29 10.29
C TYR A 52 -8.92 -7.24 11.48
N GLU A 53 -9.39 -6.82 12.65
CA GLU A 53 -9.44 -7.69 13.83
C GLU A 53 -10.49 -8.81 13.64
N GLU A 54 -11.67 -8.50 13.09
CA GLU A 54 -12.72 -9.48 12.75
C GLU A 54 -12.23 -10.56 11.77
N GLU A 55 -11.41 -10.18 10.78
CA GLU A 55 -10.78 -11.12 9.84
C GLU A 55 -9.80 -12.08 10.54
N GLY A 56 -9.29 -11.73 11.72
CA GLY A 56 -8.26 -12.48 12.45
C GLY A 56 -6.87 -11.84 12.38
N GLY A 57 -6.81 -10.53 12.12
CA GLY A 57 -5.59 -9.72 12.17
C GLY A 57 -4.54 -10.10 11.13
N LEU A 58 -3.27 -9.87 11.47
CA LEU A 58 -2.14 -10.02 10.56
C LEU A 58 -2.07 -11.44 9.96
N PRO A 59 -2.17 -12.53 10.74
CA PRO A 59 -2.03 -13.87 10.19
C PRO A 59 -3.08 -14.20 9.15
N ALA A 60 -4.35 -13.81 9.37
CA ALA A 60 -5.43 -14.09 8.43
C ALA A 60 -5.28 -13.28 7.14
N ARG A 61 -5.08 -11.96 7.27
CA ARG A 61 -4.92 -11.08 6.11
C ARG A 61 -3.67 -11.40 5.30
N GLN A 62 -2.56 -11.71 5.96
CA GLN A 62 -1.32 -12.14 5.28
C GLN A 62 -1.53 -13.44 4.50
N ARG A 63 -2.22 -14.45 5.06
CA ARG A 63 -2.53 -15.70 4.34
C ARG A 63 -3.36 -15.44 3.09
N ARG A 64 -4.40 -14.60 3.20
CA ARG A 64 -5.24 -14.23 2.04
C ARG A 64 -4.42 -13.53 0.96
N TYR A 65 -3.59 -12.56 1.34
CA TYR A 65 -2.70 -11.86 0.39
C TYR A 65 -1.69 -12.79 -0.27
N ALA A 66 -1.07 -13.68 0.50
CA ALA A 66 -0.13 -14.68 -0.03
C ALA A 66 -0.81 -15.64 -1.03
N SER A 67 -1.99 -16.16 -0.69
CA SER A 67 -2.76 -17.05 -1.57
C SER A 67 -3.17 -16.37 -2.88
N ASN A 68 -3.61 -15.10 -2.81
CA ASN A 68 -3.91 -14.31 -4.01
C ASN A 68 -2.65 -14.09 -4.88
N CYS A 69 -1.51 -13.78 -4.26
CA CYS A 69 -0.24 -13.57 -4.94
C CYS A 69 0.24 -14.84 -5.65
N GLU A 70 0.20 -15.98 -4.95
CA GLU A 70 0.57 -17.29 -5.51
C GLU A 70 -0.32 -17.68 -6.68
N THR A 71 -1.64 -17.53 -6.53
CA THR A 71 -2.61 -17.78 -7.61
C THR A 71 -2.34 -16.90 -8.82
N LEU A 72 -2.10 -15.60 -8.59
CA LEU A 72 -1.79 -14.65 -9.67
C LEU A 72 -0.49 -15.03 -10.39
N LEU A 73 0.59 -15.36 -9.66
CA LEU A 73 1.86 -15.77 -10.25
C LEU A 73 1.71 -17.04 -11.09
N GLY A 74 1.01 -18.05 -10.57
CA GLY A 74 0.77 -19.31 -11.28
C GLY A 74 -0.03 -19.11 -12.56
N GLU A 75 -1.17 -18.41 -12.50
CA GLU A 75 -2.00 -18.21 -13.68
C GLU A 75 -1.35 -17.30 -14.73
N MET A 76 -0.64 -16.25 -14.30
CA MET A 76 0.08 -15.38 -15.21
C MET A 76 1.24 -16.11 -15.90
N ALA A 77 1.96 -16.99 -15.18
CA ALA A 77 2.97 -17.86 -15.77
C ALA A 77 2.38 -18.83 -16.81
N ARG A 78 1.20 -19.41 -16.54
CA ARG A 78 0.47 -20.25 -17.50
C ARG A 78 0.06 -19.50 -18.77
N LEU A 79 -0.20 -18.19 -18.65
CA LEU A 79 -0.45 -17.28 -19.78
C LEU A 79 0.84 -16.79 -20.48
N GLY A 80 2.02 -17.20 -20.01
CA GLY A 80 3.31 -16.83 -20.59
C GLY A 80 3.89 -15.50 -20.11
N PHE A 81 3.31 -14.87 -19.10
CA PHE A 81 3.90 -13.70 -18.45
C PHE A 81 5.02 -14.12 -17.49
N ARG A 82 6.02 -13.25 -17.35
CA ARG A 82 7.13 -13.44 -16.39
C ARG A 82 7.09 -12.34 -15.35
N SER A 83 7.15 -12.70 -14.07
CA SER A 83 7.37 -11.73 -12.99
C SER A 83 8.71 -11.02 -13.17
N PHE A 84 8.77 -9.77 -12.72
CA PHE A 84 9.98 -8.95 -12.78
C PHE A 84 10.96 -9.31 -11.66
N LEU A 85 10.43 -9.56 -10.45
CA LEU A 85 11.22 -9.97 -9.30
C LEU A 85 11.32 -11.50 -9.21
N PRO A 86 12.44 -12.02 -8.67
CA PRO A 86 12.54 -13.42 -8.31
C PRO A 86 11.68 -13.72 -7.07
N ALA A 87 11.27 -14.98 -6.92
CA ALA A 87 10.25 -15.38 -5.96
C ALA A 87 10.66 -15.13 -4.50
N GLU A 88 11.96 -15.21 -4.20
CA GLU A 88 12.52 -15.14 -2.84
C GLU A 88 12.36 -13.76 -2.21
N ILE A 89 12.20 -12.70 -3.02
CA ILE A 89 12.04 -11.32 -2.55
C ILE A 89 10.66 -10.73 -2.87
N GLN A 90 9.74 -11.53 -3.42
CA GLN A 90 8.41 -11.08 -3.81
C GLN A 90 7.50 -10.94 -2.58
N ALA A 91 7.04 -9.71 -2.31
CA ALA A 91 6.03 -9.45 -1.27
C ALA A 91 4.60 -9.80 -1.76
N PRO A 92 3.69 -10.23 -0.88
CA PRO A 92 2.37 -10.72 -1.28
C PRO A 92 1.33 -9.61 -1.57
N ILE A 93 1.77 -8.40 -1.92
CA ILE A 93 0.89 -7.21 -2.05
C ILE A 93 0.71 -6.78 -3.51
N ILE A 94 1.78 -6.78 -4.29
CA ILE A 94 1.78 -6.34 -5.69
C ILE A 94 2.82 -7.14 -6.47
N VAL A 95 2.45 -7.58 -7.68
CA VAL A 95 3.35 -8.29 -8.59
C VAL A 95 3.56 -7.46 -9.84
N THR A 96 4.83 -7.22 -10.17
CA THR A 96 5.21 -6.55 -11.42
C THR A 96 5.55 -7.63 -12.45
N PHE A 97 4.97 -7.55 -13.64
CA PHE A 97 5.26 -8.44 -14.76
C PHE A 97 6.02 -7.69 -15.86
N HIS A 98 6.87 -8.41 -16.59
CA HIS A 98 7.42 -7.88 -17.83
C HIS A 98 6.31 -7.64 -18.86
N ALA A 99 6.38 -6.48 -19.52
CA ALA A 99 5.53 -6.21 -20.67
C ALA A 99 5.79 -7.27 -21.78
N PRO A 100 4.74 -7.73 -22.47
CA PRO A 100 4.89 -8.54 -23.67
C PRO A 100 5.82 -7.85 -24.68
N ARG A 101 6.69 -8.64 -25.32
CA ARG A 101 7.65 -8.15 -26.32
C ARG A 101 7.05 -7.99 -27.73
N ASP A 102 5.79 -8.35 -27.92
CA ASP A 102 5.11 -8.22 -29.20
C ASP A 102 5.04 -6.73 -29.59
N PRO A 103 5.47 -6.34 -30.82
CA PRO A 103 5.47 -4.94 -31.25
C PRO A 103 4.07 -4.31 -31.31
N ARG A 104 3.00 -5.10 -31.31
CA ARG A 104 1.61 -4.63 -31.22
C ARG A 104 1.16 -4.35 -29.78
N TYR A 105 1.94 -4.77 -28.78
CA TYR A 105 1.58 -4.53 -27.40
C TYR A 105 1.55 -3.04 -27.08
N ARG A 106 0.42 -2.58 -26.57
CA ARG A 106 0.22 -1.23 -26.01
C ARG A 106 -0.45 -1.40 -24.66
N PHE A 107 0.20 -0.93 -23.60
CA PHE A 107 -0.36 -1.05 -22.25
C PHE A 107 -1.73 -0.39 -22.13
N ALA A 108 -1.95 0.76 -22.78
CA ALA A 108 -3.22 1.46 -22.76
C ALA A 108 -4.38 0.58 -23.28
N ASP A 109 -4.20 -0.07 -24.44
CA ASP A 109 -5.22 -0.94 -25.03
C ASP A 109 -5.46 -2.19 -24.19
N PHE A 110 -4.37 -2.78 -23.67
CA PHE A 110 -4.45 -3.91 -22.76
C PHE A 110 -5.21 -3.55 -21.47
N TYR A 111 -4.89 -2.42 -20.86
CA TYR A 111 -5.56 -1.89 -19.67
C TYR A 111 -7.05 -1.67 -19.92
N GLN A 112 -7.45 -1.03 -21.02
CA GLN A 112 -8.87 -0.80 -21.30
C GLN A 112 -9.64 -2.12 -21.45
N ARG A 113 -9.08 -3.09 -22.18
CA ARG A 113 -9.71 -4.42 -22.36
C ARG A 113 -9.84 -5.20 -21.05
N VAL A 114 -8.91 -5.02 -20.11
CA VAL A 114 -8.98 -5.64 -18.77
C VAL A 114 -9.96 -4.89 -17.87
N ARG A 115 -10.01 -3.56 -17.98
CA ARG A 115 -10.97 -2.70 -17.27
C ARG A 115 -12.41 -2.96 -17.69
N GLU A 116 -12.67 -3.19 -18.97
CA GLU A 116 -13.98 -3.61 -19.50
C GLU A 116 -14.47 -4.92 -18.86
N LYS A 117 -13.55 -5.74 -18.34
CA LYS A 117 -13.85 -6.98 -17.61
C LYS A 117 -13.93 -6.78 -16.08
N GLY A 118 -13.87 -5.55 -15.59
CA GLY A 118 -14.02 -5.22 -14.17
C GLY A 118 -12.72 -5.19 -13.36
N PHE A 119 -11.54 -5.25 -14.01
CA PHE A 119 -10.24 -5.25 -13.33
C PHE A 119 -9.41 -4.02 -13.67
N ILE A 120 -8.86 -3.33 -12.66
CA ILE A 120 -8.00 -2.17 -12.84
C ILE A 120 -6.55 -2.60 -12.66
N LEU A 121 -5.71 -2.42 -13.68
CA LEU A 121 -4.27 -2.65 -13.59
C LEU A 121 -3.52 -1.36 -13.27
N TYR A 122 -2.34 -1.50 -12.67
CA TYR A 122 -1.47 -0.36 -12.37
C TYR A 122 -0.31 -0.28 -13.39
N PRO A 123 -0.03 0.91 -13.97
CA PRO A 123 1.11 1.05 -14.87
C PRO A 123 2.42 0.90 -14.10
N GLY A 124 3.39 0.21 -14.71
CA GLY A 124 4.73 0.14 -14.16
C GLY A 124 5.38 1.52 -14.08
N LYS A 125 5.88 1.89 -12.91
CA LYS A 125 6.75 3.08 -12.70
C LYS A 125 8.21 2.66 -12.55
N LEU A 126 8.65 1.67 -13.33
CA LEU A 126 10.06 1.33 -13.41
C LEU A 126 10.73 2.42 -14.24
N THR A 127 11.49 3.30 -13.59
CA THR A 127 12.36 4.28 -14.25
C THR A 127 13.38 3.53 -15.10
N GLN A 128 13.55 3.95 -16.35
CA GLN A 128 14.67 3.54 -17.20
C GLN A 128 15.91 4.36 -16.84
#